data_AF-A0A317SRP9-F1
#
_entry.id   AF-A0A317SRP9-F1
#
_cell.length_a   1.000
_cell.length_b   1.000
_cell.length_c   1.000
_cell.angle_alpha   90.00
_cell.angle_beta   90.00
_cell.angle_gamma   90.00
#
_symmetry.space_group_name_H-M   'P 1'
#
loop_
_entity.id
_entity.type
_entity.pdbx_description
1 polymer ?
#
loop_
_entity_poly.entity_id
_entity_poly.type
_entity_poly.pdbx_seq_one_letter_code
_entity_poly.pdbx_strand_id
1 'polypeptide(L)' 'MSSIKSKRQQARNERMLQDLITSVPGNDRCADCGTRNPAWASWSLGIFLCIRCASLHRKLGTHISKIKSISMDMWTNDQI' A
#
# COMPACT_ATOMS: atom_id res chain seq x y z
N MET A 1 -15.20 2.52 17.53
CA MET A 1 -14.57 3.85 17.65
C MET A 1 -13.72 4.12 16.41
N SER A 2 -14.32 4.69 15.35
CA SER A 2 -13.54 5.20 14.22
C SER A 2 -13.17 6.65 14.54
N SER A 3 -11.96 6.85 15.09
CA SER A 3 -11.44 8.20 15.30
C SER A 3 -11.33 8.87 13.93
N ILE A 4 -11.94 10.05 13.76
CA ILE A 4 -11.77 10.90 12.58
C ILE A 4 -10.27 11.19 12.46
N LYS A 5 -9.57 10.43 11.62
CA LYS A 5 -8.13 10.60 11.46
C LYS A 5 -7.88 11.93 10.77
N SER A 6 -7.14 12.81 11.45
CA SER A 6 -6.75 14.12 10.93
C SER A 6 -6.11 14.00 9.55
N LYS A 7 -6.46 14.92 8.63
CA LYS A 7 -5.82 15.06 7.31
C LYS A 7 -4.28 15.08 7.41
N ARG A 8 -3.75 15.67 8.49
CA ARG A 8 -2.30 15.69 8.77
C ARG A 8 -1.71 14.30 8.98
N GLN A 9 -2.43 13.42 9.67
CA GLN A 9 -1.97 12.04 9.88
C GLN A 9 -1.99 11.25 8.57
N GLN A 10 -3.00 11.46 7.72
CA GLN A 10 -3.05 10.80 6.41
C GLN A 10 -1.87 11.24 5.54
N ALA A 11 -1.60 12.54 5.45
CA ALA A 11 -0.46 13.07 4.69
C ALA A 11 0.89 12.53 5.20
N ARG A 12 1.06 12.39 6.53
CA ARG A 12 2.26 11.77 7.11
C ARG A 12 2.39 10.31 6.69
N ASN A 13 1.30 9.56 6.77
CA ASN A 13 1.24 8.15 6.45
C ASN A 13 1.54 7.88 4.97
N GLU A 14 0.94 8.67 4.07
CA GLU A 14 1.24 8.62 2.64
C GLU A 14 2.71 8.92 2.36
N ARG A 15 3.29 9.94 3.03
CA ARG A 15 4.72 10.26 2.88
C ARG A 15 5.61 9.10 3.30
N MET A 16 5.32 8.45 4.42
CA MET A 16 6.12 7.30 4.89
C MET A 16 6.06 6.13 3.90
N LEU A 17 4.92 5.86 3.28
CA LEU A 17 4.81 4.85 2.23
C LEU A 17 5.61 5.21 0.97
N GLN A 18 5.60 6.49 0.56
CA GLN A 18 6.43 6.96 -0.55
C GLN A 18 7.93 6.86 -0.23
N ASP A 19 8.31 7.18 1.00
CA ASP A 19 9.68 7.02 1.47
C ASP A 19 10.09 5.53 1.41
N LEU A 20 9.23 4.58 1.77
CA LEU A 20 9.52 3.14 1.62
C LEU A 20 9.69 2.68 0.17
N ILE A 21 8.95 3.26 -0.77
CA ILE A 21 9.06 2.94 -2.20
C ILE A 21 10.37 3.46 -2.79
N THR A 22 10.81 4.63 -2.32
CA THR A 22 11.97 5.32 -2.90
C THR A 22 13.28 4.98 -2.21
N SER A 23 13.27 4.69 -0.90
CA SER A 23 14.47 4.43 -0.11
C SER A 23 14.89 2.96 -0.07
N VAL A 24 13.96 2.02 -0.25
CA VAL A 24 14.25 0.59 -0.20
C VAL A 24 14.39 0.05 -1.62
N PRO A 25 15.56 -0.49 -2.01
CA PRO A 25 15.76 -1.05 -3.34
C PRO A 25 14.76 -2.15 -3.67
N GLY A 26 14.17 -2.10 -4.86
CA GLY A 26 13.19 -3.07 -5.35
C GLY A 26 11.73 -2.72 -5.06
N ASN A 27 11.45 -1.87 -4.07
CA ASN A 27 10.08 -1.40 -3.79
C ASN A 27 9.56 -0.43 -4.86
N ASP A 28 10.43 0.08 -5.73
CA ASP A 28 10.08 0.85 -6.93
C ASP A 28 9.41 -0.01 -8.01
N ARG A 29 9.21 -1.31 -7.76
CA ARG A 29 8.63 -2.29 -8.68
C ARG A 29 7.54 -3.11 -8.01
N CYS A 30 6.55 -3.51 -8.80
CA CYS A 30 5.53 -4.46 -8.41
C CYS A 30 6.17 -5.80 -8.04
N ALA A 31 5.85 -6.32 -6.85
CA ALA A 31 6.38 -7.58 -6.35
C ALA A 31 6.08 -8.78 -7.27
N ASP A 32 4.93 -8.75 -7.97
CA ASP A 32 4.50 -9.90 -8.77
C ASP A 32 4.99 -9.86 -10.22
N CYS A 33 5.04 -8.67 -10.83
CA CYS A 33 5.26 -8.53 -12.28
C CYS A 33 6.38 -7.57 -12.67
N GLY A 34 7.07 -6.98 -11.69
CA GLY A 34 8.23 -6.12 -11.92
C GLY A 34 7.94 -4.76 -12.58
N THR A 35 6.69 -4.45 -12.87
CA THR A 35 6.28 -3.13 -13.42
C THR A 35 6.66 -2.04 -12.42
N ARG A 36 7.27 -0.96 -12.92
CA ARG A 36 7.73 0.16 -12.10
C ARG A 36 6.56 0.94 -11.48
N ASN A 37 6.87 1.73 -10.46
CA ASN A 37 5.99 2.69 -9.81
C ASN A 37 4.69 2.05 -9.29
N PRO A 38 4.78 1.07 -8.36
CA PRO A 38 3.59 0.49 -7.75
C PRO A 38 2.80 1.58 -7.00
N ALA A 39 1.47 1.57 -7.19
CA ALA A 39 0.54 2.54 -6.60
C ALA A 39 -0.37 1.92 -5.52
N TRP A 40 -0.20 0.62 -5.28
CA TRP A 40 -0.99 -0.17 -4.35
C TRP A 40 -0.06 -0.98 -3.46
N ALA A 41 -0.56 -1.44 -2.32
CA ALA A 41 0.17 -2.33 -1.45
C ALA A 41 -0.77 -3.36 -0.79
N SER A 42 -0.23 -4.54 -0.51
CA SER A 42 -0.83 -5.48 0.44
C SER A 42 -0.18 -5.28 1.81
N TRP A 43 -0.90 -4.67 2.73
CA TRP A 43 -0.35 -4.36 4.06
C TRP A 43 -0.32 -5.58 4.99
N SER A 44 -1.10 -6.63 4.68
CA SER A 44 -1.01 -7.90 5.40
C SER A 44 0.20 -8.74 4.97
N LEU A 45 0.70 -8.53 3.75
CA LEU A 45 1.83 -9.28 3.18
C LEU A 45 3.12 -8.45 3.10
N GLY A 46 3.06 -7.14 3.29
CA GLY A 46 4.23 -6.26 3.24
C GLY A 46 4.81 -6.06 1.84
N ILE A 47 3.96 -6.02 0.80
CA ILE A 47 4.41 -5.90 -0.61
C ILE A 47 3.74 -4.74 -1.35
N PHE A 48 4.48 -4.13 -2.28
CA PHE A 48 3.98 -3.12 -3.22
C PHE A 48 3.56 -3.74 -4.56
N LEU A 49 2.45 -3.28 -5.11
CA LEU A 49 1.78 -3.86 -6.28
C LEU A 49 1.35 -2.79 -7.29
N CYS A 50 1.39 -3.16 -8.57
CA CYS A 50 0.69 -2.40 -9.60
C CYS A 50 -0.82 -2.63 -9.51
N ILE A 51 -1.62 -1.77 -10.16
CA ILE A 51 -3.09 -1.85 -10.12
C ILE A 51 -3.65 -3.21 -10.59
N ARG A 52 -3.01 -3.83 -11.60
CA ARG A 52 -3.43 -5.13 -12.14
C ARG A 52 -3.25 -6.23 -11.11
N CYS A 53 -2.06 -6.33 -10.52
CA CYS A 53 -1.76 -7.34 -9.49
C CYS A 53 -2.56 -7.11 -8.21
N ALA A 54 -2.73 -5.85 -7.79
CA ALA A 54 -3.63 -5.49 -6.69
C ALA A 54 -5.07 -5.97 -6.92
N SER A 55 -5.57 -5.87 -8.16
CA SER A 55 -6.89 -6.39 -8.54
C SER A 55 -6.97 -7.91 -8.48
N LEU A 56 -5.89 -8.63 -8.81
CA LEU A 56 -5.82 -10.08 -8.65
C LEU A 56 -5.82 -10.47 -7.17
N HIS A 57 -5.00 -9.80 -6.35
CA HIS A 57 -4.96 -10.02 -4.90
C HIS A 57 -6.32 -9.77 -4.23
N ARG A 58 -7.11 -8.79 -4.69
CA ARG A 58 -8.48 -8.57 -4.19
C ARG A 58 -9.38 -9.79 -4.40
N LYS A 59 -9.21 -10.54 -5.50
CA LYS A 59 -9.99 -11.75 -5.81
C LYS A 59 -9.63 -12.93 -4.90
N LEU A 60 -8.43 -12.94 -4.32
CA LEU A 60 -8.02 -13.95 -3.33
C LEU A 60 -8.81 -13.82 -2.01
N GLY A 61 -9.31 -12.62 -1.71
CA GLY A 61 -10.05 -12.33 -0.48
C GLY A 61 -9.16 -11.80 0.65
N THR A 62 -9.80 -11.09 1.58
CA THR A 62 -9.13 -10.33 2.66
C THR A 62 -8.49 -11.18 3.74
N HIS A 63 -8.83 -12.47 3.81
CA HIS A 63 -8.18 -13.46 4.66
C HIS A 63 -6.79 -13.86 4.15
N ILE A 64 -6.50 -13.58 2.86
CA ILE A 64 -5.21 -13.84 2.23
C ILE A 64 -4.43 -12.53 2.07
N SER A 65 -5.02 -11.54 1.40
CA SER A 65 -4.33 -10.30 1.04
C SER A 65 -5.24 -9.09 1.25
N LYS A 66 -4.78 -8.13 2.06
CA LYS A 66 -5.51 -6.88 2.34
C LYS A 66 -4.90 -5.73 1.55
N ILE A 67 -5.59 -5.34 0.48
CA ILE A 67 -5.12 -4.37 -0.51
C ILE A 67 -5.59 -2.95 -0.20
N LYS A 68 -4.68 -1.98 -0.29
CA LYS A 68 -4.95 -0.54 -0.23
C LYS A 68 -4.15 0.24 -1.26
N SER A 69 -4.73 1.33 -1.76
CA SER A 69 -4.06 2.35 -2.56
C SER A 69 -3.16 3.18 -1.67
N ILE A 70 -1.98 3.54 -2.17
CA ILE A 70 -1.03 4.33 -1.39
C ILE A 70 -1.57 5.75 -1.11
N SER A 71 -2.19 6.39 -2.11
CA SER A 71 -2.65 7.78 -2.01
C SER A 71 -4.17 7.94 -1.83
N MET A 72 -4.97 6.94 -2.21
CA MET A 72 -6.44 7.07 -2.19
C MET A 72 -7.09 6.47 -0.94
N ASP A 73 -6.43 5.51 -0.28
CA ASP A 73 -6.99 4.84 0.89
C ASP A 73 -6.44 5.43 2.19
N MET A 74 -7.25 5.39 3.25
CA MET A 74 -6.81 5.79 4.59
C MET A 74 -5.91 4.71 5.21
N TRP A 75 -4.73 5.11 5.67
CA TRP A 75 -3.78 4.24 6.35
C TRP A 75 -3.77 4.44 7.87
N THR A 76 -3.65 3.35 8.62
CA THR A 76 -3.38 3.40 10.06
C THR A 76 -1.89 3.23 10.33
N ASN A 77 -1.43 3.64 11.53
CA ASN A 77 -0.02 3.50 11.87
C ASN A 77 0.38 2.02 11.90
N ASP A 78 -0.50 1.14 12.39
CA ASP A 78 -0.26 -0.32 12.39
C ASP A 78 -0.20 -0.96 10.99
N GLN A 79 -0.46 -0.21 9.93
CA GLN A 79 -0.45 -0.69 8.54
C GLN A 79 0.75 -0.17 7.75
N ILE A 80 1.60 0.66 8.35
CA ILE A 80 2.79 1.27 7.73
C ILE A 80 4.03 0.69 8.37
#